data_AF-A0AAD6HTZ5-F1
#
_entry.id   AF-A0AAD6HTZ5-F1
#
_cell.length_a   1.000
_cell.length_b   1.000
_cell.length_c   1.000
_cell.angle_alpha   90.00
_cell.angle_beta   90.00
_cell.angle_gamma   90.00
#
_symmetry.space_group_name_H-M   'P 1'
#
loop_
_entity.id
_entity.type
_entity.pdbx_description
1 polymer ?
#
loop_
_entity_poly.entity_id
_entity_poly.type
_entity_poly.pdbx_seq_one_letter_code
_entity_poly.pdbx_strand_id
1 'polypeptide(L)'
;MYLRAAHAEADIPLLQQFIHDNPLGILTTAIKSPNHPLIQSSHIPFLLDLPPETNDEEPKYGILRGHIAKQNPQAKVLMEALATHKEKLETSKESESGSSLSVELPDEVLILFNGPHHHYVTPKFYTETKPTTGKVVPTWNYSAVQVYGKSKIYSDSKSEETGAFLQKQVEDLSRYAETSVMGYTGREGKPTAWNVGEAPSSYVELLKKNIIGVEIRIERLQGKFKMSQEMSKGDREGVIKGFEELETDVGEGIARMVMERGEMKDRRE
;
A
#
# COMPACT_ATOMS: atom_id res chain seq x y z
N MET A 1 -1.12 12.97 -5.43
CA MET A 1 -2.20 13.64 -4.64
C MET A 1 -1.90 15.13 -4.40
N TYR A 2 -2.88 15.97 -4.03
CA TYR A 2 -2.59 17.36 -3.58
C TYR A 2 -2.00 17.37 -2.15
N LEU A 3 -0.75 17.82 -2.04
CA LEU A 3 0.07 17.83 -0.82
C LEU A 3 0.32 19.26 -0.34
N ARG A 4 -0.59 19.81 0.47
CA ARG A 4 -0.29 21.04 1.20
C ARG A 4 0.83 20.75 2.20
N ALA A 5 1.81 21.64 2.34
CA ALA A 5 3.01 21.44 3.18
C ALA A 5 2.68 20.97 4.62
N ALA A 6 1.65 21.53 5.26
CA ALA A 6 1.23 21.12 6.60
C ALA A 6 0.77 19.65 6.70
N HIS A 7 0.34 19.04 5.58
CA HIS A 7 -0.21 17.68 5.53
C HIS A 7 0.71 16.69 4.81
N ALA A 8 1.72 17.18 4.10
CA ALA A 8 2.66 16.36 3.37
C ALA A 8 3.58 15.62 4.36
N GLU A 9 3.83 14.35 4.08
CA GLU A 9 4.84 13.57 4.79
C GLU A 9 5.91 13.10 3.80
N ALA A 10 7.16 13.35 4.17
CA ALA A 10 8.34 13.10 3.34
C ALA A 10 9.35 12.15 4.01
N ASP A 11 9.13 11.80 5.28
CA ASP A 11 9.93 10.81 6.01
C ASP A 11 9.74 9.41 5.42
N ILE A 12 10.72 8.94 4.64
CA ILE A 12 10.66 7.68 3.92
C ILE A 12 10.46 6.46 4.85
N PRO A 13 11.25 6.28 5.93
CA PRO A 13 10.98 5.25 6.93
C PRO A 13 9.53 5.26 7.46
N LEU A 14 8.97 6.44 7.75
CA LEU A 14 7.58 6.54 8.21
C LEU A 14 6.58 6.10 7.13
N LEU A 15 6.80 6.47 5.87
CA LEU A 15 5.94 6.02 4.75
C LEU A 15 6.05 4.52 4.51
N GLN A 16 7.24 3.94 4.64
CA GLN A 16 7.47 2.51 4.52
C GLN A 16 6.78 1.75 5.65
N GLN A 17 6.89 2.24 6.89
CA GLN A 17 6.17 1.70 8.05
C GLN A 17 4.66 1.79 7.85
N PHE A 18 4.16 2.91 7.31
CA PHE A 18 2.74 3.05 7.01
C PHE A 18 2.24 2.00 6.02
N ILE A 19 3.00 1.73 4.96
CA ILE A 19 2.67 0.68 3.98
C ILE A 19 2.69 -0.69 4.66
N HIS A 20 3.70 -0.96 5.48
CA HIS A 20 3.80 -2.21 6.24
C HIS A 20 2.59 -2.42 7.15
N ASP A 21 2.11 -1.38 7.84
CA ASP A 21 1.00 -1.49 8.79
C ASP A 21 -0.38 -1.47 8.10
N ASN A 22 -0.43 -1.05 6.83
CA ASN A 22 -1.64 -0.97 6.04
C ASN A 22 -1.46 -1.69 4.69
N PRO A 23 -1.22 -3.02 4.69
CA PRO A 23 -0.74 -3.75 3.51
C PRO A 23 -1.80 -3.92 2.41
N LEU A 24 -3.08 -3.66 2.68
CA LEU A 24 -4.14 -3.77 1.67
C LEU A 24 -4.15 -2.53 0.77
N GLY A 25 -3.39 -2.59 -0.33
CA GLY A 25 -3.28 -1.51 -1.30
C GLY A 25 -4.33 -1.59 -2.41
N ILE A 26 -4.61 -0.45 -3.04
CA ILE A 26 -5.45 -0.35 -4.24
C ILE A 26 -4.54 -0.15 -5.45
N LEU A 27 -4.26 -1.21 -6.19
CA LEU A 27 -3.46 -1.16 -7.43
C LEU A 27 -4.30 -0.59 -8.56
N THR A 28 -3.90 0.56 -9.09
CA THR A 28 -4.51 1.25 -10.22
C THR A 28 -3.58 1.24 -11.43
N THR A 29 -4.10 0.80 -12.57
CA THR A 29 -3.40 0.72 -13.85
C THR A 29 -4.20 1.43 -14.94
N ALA A 30 -3.52 2.07 -15.88
CA ALA A 30 -4.12 2.69 -17.06
C ALA A 30 -3.57 2.06 -18.35
N ILE A 31 -3.99 0.83 -18.65
CA ILE A 31 -3.44 0.02 -19.75
C ILE A 31 -4.53 -0.21 -20.80
N LYS A 32 -4.22 0.06 -22.07
CA LYS A 32 -5.17 -0.14 -23.18
C LYS A 32 -5.40 -1.63 -23.41
N SER A 33 -6.67 -2.04 -23.47
CA SER A 33 -7.08 -3.38 -23.88
C SER A 33 -8.33 -3.26 -24.77
N PRO A 34 -8.47 -4.09 -25.81
CA PRO A 34 -9.69 -4.12 -26.63
C PRO A 34 -10.90 -4.67 -25.87
N ASN A 35 -10.67 -5.44 -24.79
CA ASN A 35 -11.72 -6.21 -24.10
C ASN A 35 -12.04 -5.68 -22.70
N HIS A 36 -11.27 -4.71 -22.20
CA HIS A 36 -11.34 -4.28 -20.80
C HIS A 36 -11.24 -2.74 -20.67
N PRO A 37 -11.80 -2.14 -19.59
CA PRO A 37 -11.66 -0.72 -19.33
C PRO A 37 -10.20 -0.27 -19.25
N LEU A 38 -9.93 0.95 -19.72
CA LEU A 38 -8.58 1.54 -19.68
C LEU A 38 -8.06 1.66 -18.24
N ILE A 39 -8.86 2.23 -17.34
CA ILE A 39 -8.50 2.43 -15.95
C ILE A 39 -9.14 1.31 -15.13
N GLN A 40 -8.30 0.58 -14.40
CA GLN A 40 -8.74 -0.51 -13.53
C GLN A 40 -8.09 -0.38 -12.17
N SER A 41 -8.84 -0.75 -11.13
CA SER A 41 -8.36 -0.76 -9.75
C SER A 41 -8.77 -2.06 -9.04
N SER A 42 -7.83 -2.69 -8.35
CA SER A 42 -8.08 -3.87 -7.51
C SER A 42 -7.45 -3.72 -6.14
N HIS A 43 -8.12 -4.22 -5.10
CA HIS A 43 -7.54 -4.37 -3.78
C HIS A 43 -6.59 -5.58 -3.79
N ILE A 44 -5.34 -5.37 -3.40
CA ILE A 44 -4.28 -6.37 -3.39
C ILE A 44 -3.50 -6.22 -2.08
N PRO A 45 -3.35 -7.29 -1.28
CA PRO A 45 -2.39 -7.29 -0.18
C PRO A 45 -0.96 -7.25 -0.73
N PHE A 46 -0.19 -6.25 -0.29
CA PHE A 46 1.21 -6.08 -0.63
C PHE A 46 2.09 -6.30 0.59
N LEU A 47 3.24 -6.91 0.35
CA LEU A 47 4.38 -6.88 1.27
C LEU A 47 5.42 -5.92 0.71
N LEU A 48 6.04 -5.14 1.59
CA LEU A 48 7.14 -4.25 1.24
C LEU A 48 8.47 -4.93 1.61
N ASP A 49 9.27 -5.23 0.59
CA ASP A 49 10.65 -5.66 0.76
C ASP A 49 11.56 -4.44 0.67
N LEU A 50 12.37 -4.20 1.71
CA LEU A 50 13.35 -3.12 1.75
C LEU A 50 14.70 -3.60 1.20
N PRO A 51 15.46 -2.74 0.50
CA PRO A 51 16.81 -3.09 0.07
C PRO A 51 17.70 -3.34 1.30
N PRO A 52 18.74 -4.18 1.20
CA PRO A 52 19.77 -4.28 2.23
C PRO A 52 20.42 -2.92 2.46
N GLU A 53 20.72 -2.57 3.72
CA GLU A 53 21.29 -1.26 4.11
C GLU A 53 22.66 -0.92 3.46
N THR A 54 23.27 -1.85 2.71
CA THR A 54 24.68 -1.82 2.30
C THR A 54 24.97 -1.33 0.89
N ASN A 55 23.95 -1.08 0.04
CA ASN A 55 24.18 -0.64 -1.35
C ASN A 55 23.61 0.76 -1.59
N ASP A 56 24.50 1.70 -1.92
CA ASP A 56 24.16 3.06 -2.37
C ASP A 56 23.53 3.08 -3.79
N GLU A 57 23.49 1.93 -4.48
CA GLU A 57 22.87 1.76 -5.81
C GLU A 57 21.74 0.70 -5.74
N GLU A 58 20.49 1.15 -5.98
CA GLU A 58 19.19 0.42 -6.08
C GLU A 58 18.29 0.24 -4.83
N PRO A 59 16.96 0.07 -5.04
CA PRO A 59 15.96 1.13 -4.98
C PRO A 59 15.71 1.67 -3.56
N LYS A 60 16.02 2.96 -3.34
CA LYS A 60 15.86 3.73 -2.09
C LYS A 60 14.52 3.53 -1.34
N TYR A 61 13.45 3.18 -2.06
CA TYR A 61 12.10 3.10 -1.50
C TYR A 61 11.61 1.68 -1.24
N GLY A 62 12.25 0.64 -1.79
CA GLY A 62 11.83 -0.76 -1.69
C GLY A 62 11.03 -1.29 -2.87
N ILE A 63 10.58 -2.54 -2.75
CA ILE A 63 9.80 -3.30 -3.74
C ILE A 63 8.51 -3.78 -3.08
N LEU A 64 7.37 -3.58 -3.75
CA LEU A 64 6.11 -4.20 -3.31
C LEU A 64 5.91 -5.54 -4.00
N ARG A 65 5.54 -6.59 -3.25
CA ARG A 65 5.11 -7.86 -3.80
C ARG A 65 3.67 -8.16 -3.43
N GLY A 66 2.90 -8.53 -4.44
CA GLY A 66 1.51 -8.93 -4.33
C GLY A 66 1.20 -10.09 -5.27
N HIS A 67 -0.02 -10.58 -5.19
CA HIS A 67 -0.56 -11.50 -6.20
C HIS A 67 -2.04 -11.20 -6.45
N ILE A 68 -2.53 -11.59 -7.61
CA ILE A 68 -3.91 -11.35 -8.03
C ILE A 68 -4.44 -12.56 -8.80
N ALA A 69 -5.72 -12.87 -8.64
CA ALA A 69 -6.36 -13.96 -9.36
C ALA A 69 -6.32 -13.74 -10.88
N LYS A 70 -5.97 -14.77 -11.65
CA LYS A 70 -5.96 -14.74 -13.13
C LYS A 70 -7.33 -14.41 -13.73
N GLN A 71 -8.40 -14.66 -12.99
CA GLN A 71 -9.76 -14.33 -13.42
C GLN A 71 -10.10 -12.85 -13.27
N ASN A 72 -9.32 -12.08 -12.51
CA ASN A 72 -9.48 -10.64 -12.40
C ASN A 72 -9.22 -9.98 -13.78
N PRO A 73 -10.12 -9.14 -14.30
CA PRO A 73 -9.92 -8.40 -15.55
C PRO A 73 -8.59 -7.63 -15.61
N GLN A 74 -8.16 -7.03 -14.50
CA GLN A 74 -6.90 -6.31 -14.43
C GLN A 74 -5.70 -7.24 -14.60
N ALA A 75 -5.77 -8.46 -14.06
CA ALA A 75 -4.74 -9.48 -14.26
C ALA A 75 -4.64 -9.90 -15.74
N LYS A 76 -5.79 -10.03 -16.42
CA LYS A 76 -5.83 -10.34 -17.87
C LYS A 76 -5.16 -9.25 -18.69
N VAL A 77 -5.48 -7.98 -18.42
CA VAL A 77 -4.86 -6.84 -19.10
C VAL A 77 -3.35 -6.75 -18.83
N LEU A 78 -2.89 -7.01 -17.60
CA LEU A 78 -1.46 -7.05 -17.28
C LEU A 78 -0.73 -8.16 -18.06
N MET A 79 -1.34 -9.34 -18.20
CA MET A 79 -0.77 -10.44 -18.99
C MET A 79 -0.76 -10.13 -20.49
N GLU A 80 -1.83 -9.53 -21.04
CA GLU A 80 -1.90 -9.06 -22.43
C GLU A 80 -0.81 -8.01 -22.73
N ALA A 81 -0.63 -7.05 -21.83
CA ALA A 81 0.40 -6.02 -21.93
C ALA A 81 1.81 -6.60 -21.89
N LEU A 82 2.05 -7.58 -21.01
CA LEU A 82 3.34 -8.27 -20.93
C LEU A 82 3.66 -9.02 -22.22
N ALA A 83 2.70 -9.77 -22.77
CA ALA A 83 2.87 -10.48 -24.03
C ALA A 83 3.20 -9.51 -25.18
N THR A 84 2.41 -8.44 -25.31
CA THR A 84 2.63 -7.39 -26.32
C THR A 84 4.00 -6.73 -26.17
N HIS A 85 4.45 -6.49 -24.93
CA HIS A 85 5.73 -5.85 -24.69
C HIS A 85 6.91 -6.77 -25.04
N LYS A 86 6.82 -8.07 -24.70
CA LYS A 86 7.83 -9.07 -25.08
C LYS A 86 7.97 -9.19 -26.60
N GLU A 87 6.87 -9.27 -27.35
CA GLU A 87 6.90 -9.29 -28.82
C GLU A 87 7.60 -8.06 -29.42
N LYS A 88 7.39 -6.86 -28.83
CA LYS A 88 8.08 -5.63 -29.26
C LYS A 88 9.58 -5.66 -28.98
N LEU A 89 10.00 -6.25 -27.87
CA LEU A 89 11.42 -6.39 -27.53
C LEU A 89 12.13 -7.40 -28.46
N GLU A 90 11.48 -8.52 -28.77
CA GLU A 90 12.02 -9.52 -29.70
C GLU A 90 12.20 -8.98 -31.12
N THR A 91 11.29 -8.09 -31.56
CA THR A 91 11.33 -7.49 -32.91
C THR A 91 12.30 -6.31 -33.05
N SER A 92 12.77 -5.71 -31.96
CA SER A 92 13.61 -4.50 -31.96
C SER A 92 15.12 -4.73 -31.96
N LYS A 93 15.61 -5.99 -32.00
CA LYS A 93 17.05 -6.35 -31.99
C LYS A 93 17.86 -5.83 -30.78
N GLU A 94 17.21 -5.41 -29.69
CA GLU A 94 17.89 -5.08 -28.41
C GLU A 94 18.20 -6.32 -27.55
N SER A 95 18.06 -7.52 -28.10
CA SER A 95 18.32 -8.79 -27.41
C SER A 95 19.80 -9.19 -27.45
N GLU A 96 20.66 -8.45 -26.75
CA GLU A 96 21.90 -9.05 -26.24
C GLU A 96 21.59 -9.82 -24.94
N SER A 97 21.85 -11.12 -24.97
CA SER A 97 21.65 -12.14 -23.93
C SER A 97 20.23 -12.73 -23.80
N GLY A 98 20.10 -13.98 -24.26
CA GLY A 98 18.91 -14.83 -24.12
C GLY A 98 18.67 -15.32 -22.69
N SER A 99 18.61 -14.40 -21.74
CA SER A 99 18.05 -14.68 -20.42
C SER A 99 16.55 -14.49 -20.48
N SER A 100 15.80 -15.41 -19.85
CA SER A 100 14.37 -15.24 -19.55
C SER A 100 14.21 -14.12 -18.51
N LEU A 101 14.65 -12.91 -18.86
CA LEU A 101 14.55 -11.75 -18.00
C LEU A 101 13.07 -11.39 -17.95
N SER A 102 12.51 -11.56 -16.77
CA SER A 102 11.31 -10.87 -16.36
C SER A 102 11.32 -9.41 -16.82
N VAL A 103 10.33 -9.01 -17.59
CA VAL A 103 10.29 -7.69 -18.22
C VAL A 103 9.38 -6.79 -17.40
N GLU A 104 9.87 -5.61 -17.01
CA GLU A 104 9.03 -4.56 -16.43
C GLU A 104 8.10 -3.99 -17.50
N LEU A 105 6.84 -3.78 -17.14
CA LEU A 105 5.91 -3.07 -18.02
C LEU A 105 6.30 -1.58 -18.11
N PRO A 106 6.18 -0.96 -19.30
CA PRO A 106 6.66 0.40 -19.52
C PRO A 106 5.77 1.47 -18.88
N ASP A 107 4.51 1.16 -18.57
CA ASP A 107 3.57 2.11 -18.00
C ASP A 107 3.75 2.22 -16.48
N GLU A 108 3.63 3.44 -15.93
CA GLU A 108 3.62 3.68 -14.48
C GLU A 108 2.31 3.13 -13.87
N VAL A 109 2.40 2.56 -12.68
CA VAL A 109 1.24 2.15 -11.87
C VAL A 109 1.12 2.99 -10.60
N LEU A 110 -0.08 3.08 -10.04
CA LEU A 110 -0.36 3.74 -8.78
C LEU A 110 -0.88 2.73 -7.76
N ILE A 111 -0.34 2.71 -6.55
CA ILE A 111 -0.91 1.98 -5.42
C ILE A 111 -1.27 2.98 -4.33
N LEU A 112 -2.53 2.94 -3.88
CA LEU A 112 -2.99 3.75 -2.75
C LEU A 112 -3.11 2.85 -1.51
N PHE A 113 -2.43 3.24 -0.45
CA PHE A 113 -2.59 2.68 0.90
C PHE A 113 -3.31 3.70 1.77
N ASN A 114 -4.33 3.24 2.50
CA ASN A 114 -5.15 4.09 3.36
C ASN A 114 -4.91 3.71 4.83
N GLY A 115 -4.88 4.72 5.70
CA GLY A 115 -4.86 4.49 7.13
C GLY A 115 -6.23 3.97 7.60
N PRO A 116 -6.28 3.24 8.73
CA PRO A 116 -7.50 2.56 9.14
C PRO A 116 -8.56 3.56 9.65
N HIS A 117 -8.11 4.70 10.18
CA HIS A 117 -8.97 5.73 10.75
C HIS A 117 -9.06 6.95 9.82
N HIS A 118 -10.27 7.28 9.42
CA HIS A 118 -10.63 8.51 8.74
C HIS A 118 -12.04 8.94 9.17
N HIS A 119 -12.26 10.24 9.36
CA HIS A 119 -13.56 10.72 9.81
C HIS A 119 -13.82 12.17 9.43
N TYR A 120 -15.11 12.51 9.29
CA TYR A 120 -15.58 13.89 9.19
C TYR A 120 -15.28 14.65 10.48
N VAL A 121 -14.70 15.86 10.35
CA VAL A 121 -14.46 16.78 11.46
C VAL A 121 -15.49 17.89 11.40
N THR A 122 -16.34 17.94 12.43
CA THR A 122 -17.35 19.00 12.55
C THR A 122 -16.71 20.30 13.03
N PRO A 123 -17.15 21.47 12.51
CA PRO A 123 -16.68 22.75 13.02
C PRO A 123 -17.03 23.01 14.50
N LYS A 124 -17.94 22.23 15.08
CA LYS A 124 -18.28 22.31 16.50
C LYS A 124 -17.11 21.95 17.41
N PHE A 125 -16.13 21.19 16.92
CA PHE A 125 -14.94 20.81 17.68
C PHE A 125 -13.88 21.92 17.78
N TYR A 126 -13.97 22.97 16.97
CA TYR A 126 -13.03 24.09 17.02
C TYR A 126 -13.40 25.04 18.16
N THR A 127 -12.85 24.81 19.35
CA THR A 127 -13.19 25.51 20.59
C THR A 127 -12.54 26.88 20.74
N GLU A 128 -11.57 27.24 19.89
CA GLU A 128 -10.88 28.53 19.92
C GLU A 128 -11.36 29.43 18.77
N THR A 129 -11.27 28.96 17.52
CA THR A 129 -11.55 29.82 16.36
C THR A 129 -13.04 30.08 16.16
N LYS A 130 -13.91 29.09 16.41
CA LYS A 130 -15.36 29.21 16.21
C LYS A 130 -16.00 30.26 17.13
N PRO A 131 -15.83 30.25 18.47
CA PRO A 131 -16.43 31.28 19.32
C PRO A 131 -15.83 32.66 19.08
N THR A 132 -14.57 32.74 18.66
CA THR A 132 -13.87 34.03 18.46
C THR A 132 -14.23 34.72 17.15
N THR A 133 -14.27 33.97 16.03
CA THR A 133 -14.44 34.55 14.69
C THR A 133 -15.58 33.94 13.88
N GLY A 134 -16.02 32.73 14.23
CA GLY A 134 -16.96 31.94 13.43
C GLY A 134 -16.41 31.45 12.07
N LYS A 135 -15.17 31.79 11.71
CA LYS A 135 -14.57 31.49 10.40
C LYS A 135 -14.02 30.06 10.35
N VAL A 136 -14.89 29.09 10.47
CA VAL A 136 -14.57 27.66 10.46
C VAL A 136 -15.41 26.90 9.44
N VAL A 137 -14.82 25.86 8.85
CA VAL A 137 -15.47 25.02 7.83
C VAL A 137 -15.28 23.53 8.16
N PRO A 138 -16.25 22.67 7.77
CA PRO A 138 -16.12 21.24 7.99
C PRO A 138 -15.04 20.64 7.09
N THR A 139 -14.48 19.50 7.50
CA THR A 139 -13.42 18.81 6.75
C THR A 139 -13.43 17.32 7.05
N TRP A 140 -12.47 16.59 6.49
CA TRP A 140 -12.16 15.20 6.84
C TRP A 140 -10.71 15.10 7.31
N ASN A 141 -10.50 14.31 8.35
CA ASN A 141 -9.21 13.83 8.76
C ASN A 141 -8.99 12.42 8.20
N TYR A 142 -7.80 12.19 7.63
CA TYR A 142 -7.42 10.92 7.02
C TYR A 142 -5.89 10.86 6.83
N SER A 143 -5.38 9.65 6.65
CA SER A 143 -3.99 9.40 6.25
C SER A 143 -3.94 8.46 5.04
N ALA A 144 -2.95 8.68 4.17
CA ALA A 144 -2.76 7.86 2.98
C ALA A 144 -1.32 7.96 2.45
N VAL A 145 -0.88 6.90 1.78
CA VAL A 145 0.37 6.85 1.01
C VAL A 145 0.06 6.44 -0.42
N GLN A 146 0.54 7.22 -1.39
CA GLN A 146 0.54 6.85 -2.79
C GLN A 146 1.93 6.40 -3.21
N VAL A 147 1.98 5.22 -3.82
CA VAL A 147 3.17 4.63 -4.41
C VAL A 147 3.04 4.68 -5.91
N TYR A 148 4.09 5.15 -6.58
CA TYR A 148 4.21 5.10 -8.03
C TYR A 148 5.43 4.27 -8.40
N GLY A 149 5.34 3.49 -9.47
CA GLY A 149 6.44 2.65 -9.91
C GLY A 149 6.16 1.86 -11.17
N LYS A 150 7.05 0.92 -11.48
CA LYS A 150 6.94 -0.01 -12.62
C LYS A 150 6.60 -1.39 -12.12
N SER A 151 5.75 -2.08 -12.86
CA SER A 151 5.28 -3.41 -12.50
C SER A 151 5.98 -4.49 -13.31
N LYS A 152 6.50 -5.51 -12.64
CA LYS A 152 6.96 -6.77 -13.20
C LYS A 152 5.95 -7.87 -12.88
N ILE A 153 5.58 -8.67 -13.89
CA ILE A 153 4.45 -9.62 -13.80
C ILE A 153 4.95 -11.05 -13.95
N TYR A 154 4.59 -11.90 -12.98
CA TYR A 154 4.93 -13.32 -12.93
C TYR A 154 3.69 -14.16 -13.22
N SER A 155 3.51 -14.59 -14.47
CA SER A 155 2.26 -15.22 -14.92
C SER A 155 2.42 -16.62 -15.51
N ASP A 156 3.62 -17.01 -15.92
CA ASP A 156 3.88 -18.32 -16.51
C ASP A 156 3.99 -19.39 -15.43
N SER A 157 2.94 -20.20 -15.30
CA SER A 157 2.91 -21.30 -14.31
C SER A 157 3.93 -22.41 -14.56
N LYS A 158 4.61 -22.42 -15.72
CA LYS A 158 5.69 -23.37 -16.01
C LYS A 158 7.08 -22.81 -15.69
N SER A 159 7.18 -21.50 -15.44
CA SER A 159 8.44 -20.84 -15.08
C SER A 159 8.79 -21.10 -13.62
N GLU A 160 10.02 -21.55 -13.39
CA GLU A 160 10.59 -21.73 -12.05
C GLU A 160 10.62 -20.40 -11.28
N GLU A 161 10.96 -19.29 -11.95
CA GLU A 161 10.96 -17.94 -11.36
C GLU A 161 9.55 -17.55 -10.85
N THR A 162 8.52 -17.79 -11.66
CA THR A 162 7.13 -17.53 -11.26
C THR A 162 6.70 -18.42 -10.09
N GLY A 163 7.08 -19.70 -10.13
CA GLY A 163 6.80 -20.64 -9.04
C GLY A 163 7.45 -20.22 -7.72
N ALA A 164 8.73 -19.83 -7.75
CA ALA A 164 9.49 -19.36 -6.60
C ALA A 164 8.92 -18.04 -6.04
N PHE A 165 8.62 -17.07 -6.91
CA PHE A 165 8.00 -15.81 -6.51
C PHE A 165 6.67 -16.04 -5.80
N LEU A 166 5.78 -16.84 -6.40
CA LEU A 166 4.45 -17.10 -5.84
C LEU A 166 4.53 -17.90 -4.53
N GLN A 167 5.45 -18.85 -4.41
CA GLN A 167 5.66 -19.58 -3.16
C GLN A 167 6.05 -18.62 -2.03
N LYS A 168 7.11 -17.84 -2.24
CA LYS A 168 7.57 -16.84 -1.27
C LYS A 168 6.47 -15.84 -0.93
N GLN A 169 5.73 -15.35 -1.94
CA GLN A 169 4.65 -14.40 -1.72
C GLN A 169 3.53 -14.97 -0.85
N VAL A 170 3.07 -16.19 -1.10
CA VAL A 170 1.97 -16.79 -0.34
C VAL A 170 2.42 -17.13 1.09
N GLU A 171 3.62 -17.66 1.27
CA GLU A 171 4.19 -17.96 2.59
C GLU A 171 4.40 -16.70 3.44
N ASP A 172 5.05 -15.68 2.86
CA ASP A 172 5.34 -14.44 3.57
C ASP A 172 4.05 -13.70 3.93
N LEU A 173 3.08 -13.63 3.01
CA LEU A 173 1.82 -12.91 3.25
C LEU A 173 0.98 -13.63 4.30
N SER A 174 0.91 -14.97 4.23
CA SER A 174 0.18 -15.77 5.23
C SER A 174 0.82 -15.58 6.61
N ARG A 175 2.15 -15.67 6.71
CA ARG A 175 2.87 -15.45 7.96
C ARG A 175 2.60 -14.05 8.52
N TYR A 176 2.73 -13.02 7.68
CA TYR A 176 2.45 -11.64 8.09
C TYR A 176 1.00 -11.48 8.58
N ALA A 177 0.02 -12.01 7.85
CA ALA A 177 -1.38 -11.88 8.22
C ALA A 177 -1.68 -12.60 9.55
N GLU A 178 -1.20 -13.82 9.70
CA GLU A 178 -1.38 -14.61 10.92
C GLU A 178 -0.69 -13.96 12.13
N THR A 179 0.50 -13.41 11.97
CA THR A 179 1.24 -12.84 13.12
C THR A 179 0.92 -11.37 13.38
N SER A 180 0.98 -10.52 12.37
CA SER A 180 0.92 -9.07 12.53
C SER A 180 -0.52 -8.54 12.51
N VAL A 181 -1.42 -9.19 11.77
CA VAL A 181 -2.83 -8.78 11.69
C VAL A 181 -3.68 -9.54 12.71
N MET A 182 -3.58 -10.87 12.74
CA MET A 182 -4.36 -11.72 13.65
C MET A 182 -3.73 -11.84 15.05
N GLY A 183 -2.42 -11.59 15.19
CA GLY A 183 -1.73 -11.72 16.47
C GLY A 183 -1.46 -13.17 16.88
N TYR A 184 -1.58 -14.15 15.99
CA TYR A 184 -1.39 -15.56 16.30
C TYR A 184 0.09 -15.89 16.36
N THR A 185 0.68 -15.81 17.55
CA THR A 185 2.13 -15.99 17.76
C THR A 185 2.47 -17.27 18.51
N GLY A 186 1.49 -17.99 19.04
CA GLY A 186 1.69 -19.12 19.96
C GLY A 186 2.31 -18.73 21.30
N ARG A 187 2.39 -17.43 21.61
CA ARG A 187 2.98 -16.88 22.84
C ARG A 187 1.92 -16.13 23.63
N GLU A 188 2.13 -15.97 24.93
CA GLU A 188 1.26 -15.16 25.81
C GLU A 188 -0.22 -15.58 25.76
N GLY A 189 -0.49 -16.89 25.62
CA GLY A 189 -1.85 -17.43 25.51
C GLY A 189 -2.52 -17.20 24.16
N LYS A 190 -1.82 -16.63 23.17
CA LYS A 190 -2.34 -16.45 21.80
C LYS A 190 -2.26 -17.77 20.99
N PRO A 191 -3.18 -18.01 20.04
CA PRO A 191 -3.12 -19.16 19.14
C PRO A 191 -1.81 -19.19 18.33
N THR A 192 -1.42 -20.38 17.87
CA THR A 192 -0.31 -20.55 16.92
C THR A 192 -0.72 -20.10 15.52
N ALA A 193 0.18 -19.39 14.82
CA ALA A 193 -0.02 -19.03 13.42
C ALA A 193 -0.24 -20.27 12.56
N TRP A 194 -1.24 -20.22 11.68
CA TRP A 194 -1.32 -21.16 10.58
C TRP A 194 -0.16 -20.95 9.61
N ASN A 195 0.37 -22.03 9.03
CA ASN A 195 1.38 -21.93 7.98
C ASN A 195 0.97 -22.70 6.72
N VAL A 196 1.45 -22.24 5.57
CA VAL A 196 1.10 -22.79 4.25
C VAL A 196 1.38 -24.29 4.13
N GLY A 197 2.37 -24.79 4.86
CA GLY A 197 2.73 -26.22 4.88
C GLY A 197 1.70 -27.12 5.57
N GLU A 198 0.73 -26.56 6.31
CA GLU A 198 -0.40 -27.32 6.85
C GLU A 198 -1.42 -27.69 5.78
N ALA A 199 -1.42 -27.00 4.62
CA ALA A 199 -2.21 -27.41 3.47
C ALA A 199 -1.45 -28.47 2.64
N PRO A 200 -2.16 -29.43 2.00
CA PRO A 200 -1.54 -30.38 1.08
C PRO A 200 -0.78 -29.65 -0.05
N SER A 201 0.48 -30.00 -0.31
CA SER A 201 1.31 -29.31 -1.30
C SER A 201 0.67 -29.32 -2.69
N SER A 202 0.04 -30.43 -3.10
CA SER A 202 -0.69 -30.52 -4.37
C SER A 202 -1.85 -29.53 -4.49
N TYR A 203 -2.49 -29.20 -3.37
CA TYR A 203 -3.55 -28.20 -3.30
C TYR A 203 -2.99 -26.78 -3.44
N VAL A 204 -1.90 -26.48 -2.74
CA VAL A 204 -1.19 -25.18 -2.87
C VAL A 204 -0.71 -24.96 -4.30
N GLU A 205 -0.08 -25.98 -4.93
CA GLU A 205 0.35 -25.91 -6.34
C GLU A 205 -0.81 -25.69 -7.31
N LEU A 206 -1.97 -26.31 -7.05
CA LEU A 206 -3.17 -26.09 -7.85
C LEU A 206 -3.67 -24.65 -7.74
N LEU A 207 -3.71 -24.07 -6.52
CA LEU A 207 -4.17 -22.70 -6.31
C LEU A 207 -3.19 -21.67 -6.89
N LYS A 208 -1.88 -21.88 -6.76
CA LYS A 208 -0.86 -21.00 -7.35
C LYS A 208 -1.02 -20.85 -8.87
N LYS A 209 -1.47 -21.90 -9.58
CA LYS A 209 -1.74 -21.82 -11.03
C LYS A 209 -2.85 -20.82 -11.39
N ASN A 210 -3.72 -20.47 -10.45
CA ASN A 210 -4.86 -19.57 -10.64
C ASN A 210 -4.57 -18.10 -10.27
N ILE A 211 -3.35 -17.77 -9.87
CA ILE A 211 -2.91 -16.40 -9.56
C ILE A 211 -1.72 -16.01 -10.44
N ILE A 212 -1.46 -14.70 -10.54
CA ILE A 212 -0.21 -14.13 -11.05
C ILE A 212 0.47 -13.35 -9.93
N GLY A 213 1.79 -13.30 -9.95
CA GLY A 213 2.58 -12.44 -9.11
C GLY A 213 2.68 -11.03 -9.71
N VAL A 214 2.65 -10.03 -8.85
CA VAL A 214 2.83 -8.62 -9.20
C VAL A 214 3.90 -8.05 -8.30
N GLU A 215 4.96 -7.55 -8.92
CA GLU A 215 6.07 -6.88 -8.23
C GLU A 215 6.14 -5.44 -8.70
N ILE A 216 6.24 -4.48 -7.78
CA ILE A 216 6.32 -3.06 -8.08
C ILE A 216 7.65 -2.52 -7.57
N ARG A 217 8.53 -2.15 -8.49
CA ARG A 217 9.72 -1.35 -8.14
C ARG A 217 9.27 0.07 -7.87
N ILE A 218 9.44 0.54 -6.63
CA ILE A 218 8.95 1.85 -6.22
C ILE A 218 9.86 2.94 -6.76
N GLU A 219 9.28 3.90 -7.48
CA GLU A 219 9.98 5.05 -8.03
C GLU A 219 9.66 6.35 -7.28
N ARG A 220 8.47 6.42 -6.65
CA ARG A 220 8.06 7.59 -5.88
C ARG A 220 7.04 7.24 -4.79
N LEU A 221 7.25 7.82 -3.60
CA LEU A 221 6.32 7.79 -2.47
C LEU A 221 5.75 9.19 -2.22
N GLN A 222 4.45 9.27 -1.95
CA GLN A 222 3.76 10.49 -1.55
C GLN A 222 2.90 10.22 -0.32
N GLY A 223 3.30 10.77 0.83
CA GLY A 223 2.56 10.64 2.08
C GLY A 223 1.67 11.84 2.37
N LYS A 224 0.48 11.58 2.92
CA LYS A 224 -0.39 12.61 3.45
C LYS A 224 -1.00 12.20 4.77
N PHE A 225 -0.84 13.06 5.76
CA PHE A 225 -1.55 13.00 7.03
C PHE A 225 -2.30 14.31 7.18
N LYS A 226 -3.62 14.28 7.06
CA LYS A 226 -4.46 15.44 7.35
C LYS A 226 -5.21 15.14 8.64
N MET A 227 -4.67 15.65 9.75
CA MET A 227 -5.10 15.36 11.12
C MET A 227 -5.20 16.66 11.92
N SER A 228 -5.83 17.68 11.32
CA SER A 228 -6.04 19.01 11.91
C SER A 228 -4.79 19.75 12.43
N GLN A 229 -3.58 19.28 12.12
CA GLN A 229 -2.35 19.81 12.71
C GLN A 229 -2.09 21.28 12.36
N GLU A 230 -2.65 21.78 11.26
CA GLU A 230 -2.54 23.19 10.86
C GLU A 230 -3.33 24.16 11.75
N MET A 231 -4.26 23.64 12.57
CA MET A 231 -5.11 24.44 13.44
C MET A 231 -4.33 24.93 14.67
N SER A 232 -4.95 25.84 15.44
CA SER A 232 -4.40 26.29 16.72
C SER A 232 -4.33 25.14 17.72
N LYS A 233 -3.59 25.33 18.81
CA LYS A 233 -3.53 24.33 19.89
C LYS A 233 -4.91 24.07 20.49
N GLY A 234 -5.69 25.11 20.81
CA GLY A 234 -7.02 24.95 21.39
C GLY A 234 -8.00 24.25 20.45
N ASP A 235 -7.94 24.52 19.14
CA ASP A 235 -8.79 23.81 18.18
C ASP A 235 -8.38 22.33 18.01
N ARG A 236 -7.08 22.01 18.06
CA ARG A 236 -6.62 20.61 18.05
C ARG A 236 -7.10 19.85 19.29
N GLU A 237 -6.99 20.46 20.47
CA GLU A 237 -7.51 19.89 21.73
C GLU A 237 -9.02 19.65 21.67
N GLY A 238 -9.78 20.59 21.12
CA GLY A 238 -11.22 20.42 20.92
C GLY A 238 -11.57 19.30 19.93
N VAL A 239 -10.77 19.11 18.87
CA VAL A 239 -10.90 17.97 17.94
C VAL A 239 -10.59 16.65 18.64
N ILE A 240 -9.50 16.57 19.41
CA ILE A 240 -9.13 15.35 20.16
C ILE A 240 -10.26 14.95 21.10
N LYS A 241 -10.70 15.87 21.97
CA LYS A 241 -11.77 15.61 22.93
C LYS A 241 -13.09 15.24 22.25
N GLY A 242 -13.46 15.95 21.18
CA GLY A 242 -14.70 15.67 20.45
C GLY A 242 -14.72 14.28 19.81
N PHE A 243 -13.56 13.73 19.43
CA PHE A 243 -13.45 12.37 18.92
C PHE A 243 -13.39 11.31 20.03
N GLU A 244 -12.76 11.59 21.17
CA GLU A 244 -12.77 10.71 22.35
C GLU A 244 -14.19 10.53 22.89
N GLU A 245 -15.00 11.60 22.92
CA GLU A 245 -16.41 11.57 23.36
C GLU A 245 -17.33 10.74 22.44
N LEU A 246 -16.86 10.33 21.25
CA LEU A 246 -17.64 9.40 20.42
C LEU A 246 -17.61 7.96 20.96
N GLU A 247 -16.64 7.60 21.81
CA GLU A 247 -16.49 6.26 22.39
C GLU A 247 -16.52 5.16 21.32
N THR A 248 -15.81 5.40 20.21
CA THR A 248 -15.67 4.43 19.10
C THR A 248 -14.20 4.22 18.77
N ASP A 249 -13.84 3.03 18.31
CA ASP A 249 -12.48 2.69 17.86
C ASP A 249 -11.94 3.70 16.84
N VAL A 250 -12.80 4.15 15.91
CA VAL A 250 -12.44 5.16 14.90
C VAL A 250 -12.20 6.54 15.55
N GLY A 251 -13.03 6.93 16.52
CA GLY A 251 -12.87 8.17 17.28
C GLY A 251 -11.54 8.19 18.03
N GLU A 252 -11.26 7.15 18.82
CA GLU A 252 -9.99 7.00 19.55
C GLU A 252 -8.78 7.00 18.60
N GLY A 253 -8.90 6.29 17.48
CA GLY A 253 -7.88 6.24 16.45
C GLY A 253 -7.58 7.61 15.83
N ILE A 254 -8.61 8.42 15.53
CA ILE A 254 -8.43 9.79 15.03
C ILE A 254 -7.87 10.71 16.11
N ALA A 255 -8.40 10.67 17.33
CA ALA A 255 -7.94 11.51 18.44
C ALA A 255 -6.44 11.33 18.69
N ARG A 256 -5.96 10.08 18.77
CA ARG A 256 -4.54 9.74 18.91
C ARG A 256 -3.70 10.32 17.76
N MET A 257 -4.14 10.14 16.51
CA MET A 257 -3.39 10.65 15.35
C MET A 257 -3.35 12.18 15.30
N VAL A 258 -4.43 12.88 15.71
CA VAL A 258 -4.45 14.35 15.81
C VAL A 258 -3.46 14.82 16.88
N MET A 259 -3.43 14.15 18.04
CA MET A 259 -2.46 14.42 19.10
C MET A 259 -1.02 14.24 18.61
N GLU A 260 -0.68 13.06 18.08
CA GLU A 260 0.68 12.75 17.60
C GLU A 260 1.17 13.72 16.52
N ARG A 261 0.33 14.03 15.52
CA ARG A 261 0.68 14.97 14.45
C ARG A 261 0.74 16.41 14.95
N GLY A 262 -0.08 16.75 15.94
CA GLY A 262 -0.03 18.04 16.63
C GLY A 262 1.30 18.25 17.35
N GLU A 263 1.73 17.28 18.15
CA GLU A 263 3.01 17.33 18.86
C GLU A 263 4.20 17.35 17.90
N MET A 264 4.15 16.57 16.81
CA MET A 264 5.20 16.59 15.79
C MET A 264 5.36 17.97 15.14
N LYS A 265 4.25 18.68 14.89
CA LYS A 265 4.29 20.06 14.41
C LYS A 265 4.92 20.96 15.47
N ASP A 266 4.45 20.88 16.72
CA ASP A 266 4.89 21.78 17.79
C ASP A 266 6.38 21.62 18.09
N ARG A 267 6.97 20.43 17.87
CA ARG A 267 8.42 20.20 17.98
C ARG A 267 9.26 20.80 16.85
N ARG A 268 8.65 21.14 15.70
CA ARG A 268 9.33 21.69 14.52
C ARG A 268 9.30 23.23 14.50
N GLU A 269 8.49 23.86 15.34
CA GLU A 269 8.36 25.31 15.53
C GLU A 269 9.25 25.80 16.68
#